data_AF-A0A6V2RGM6-F1
#
_entry.id   AF-A0A6V2RGM6-F1
#
_cell.length_a   1.000
_cell.length_b   1.000
_cell.length_c   1.000
_cell.angle_alpha   90.00
_cell.angle_beta   90.00
_cell.angle_gamma   90.00
#
_symmetry.space_group_name_H-M   'P 1'
#
loop_
_entity.id
_entity.type
_entity.pdbx_description
1 polymer ?
#
loop_
_entity_poly.entity_id
_entity_poly.type
_entity_poly.pdbx_seq_one_letter_code
_entity_poly.pdbx_strand_id
1 'polypeptide(L)'
;MASVEDRVEVWDWWHPKLRQLTFHAGASWEGIEERKGLQFVALAREIEGAVPVFDFWHSRLRQLTFHTGEPWEHEERKGLQFWAFPDPGPGRVPVFDYWHPKLRQLTFHTGMPWEDEECKGLQFYAYPPPAARSKLEAYVEALDAPRPAHHAAADEDWVMTTRADAEIPLAAAVAVSSDNRQALVERGEKISGLAEKSEDLADAATDFLHTAKALRRQAEERSGWLPF
;
A
#
# COMPACT_ATOMS: atom_id res chain seq x y z
N MET A 1 8.86 -13.25 -22.04
CA MET A 1 7.77 -13.15 -21.04
C MET A 1 8.28 -13.72 -19.72
N ALA A 2 8.07 -13.02 -18.61
CA ALA A 2 8.44 -13.53 -17.27
C ALA A 2 7.67 -14.82 -16.97
N SER A 3 8.35 -15.87 -16.52
CA SER A 3 7.67 -17.10 -16.10
C SER A 3 6.87 -16.84 -14.82
N VAL A 4 5.97 -17.75 -14.45
CA VAL A 4 5.26 -17.65 -13.15
C VAL A 4 6.24 -17.69 -11.98
N GLU A 5 7.36 -18.39 -12.15
CA GLU A 5 8.43 -18.55 -11.15
C GLU A 5 9.23 -17.26 -10.91
N ASP A 6 9.09 -16.27 -11.82
CA ASP A 6 9.75 -14.97 -11.71
C ASP A 6 8.92 -13.94 -10.94
N ARG A 7 7.80 -14.34 -10.34
CA ARG A 7 6.83 -13.44 -9.73
C ARG A 7 6.86 -13.54 -8.21
N VAL A 8 6.63 -12.41 -7.56
CA VAL A 8 6.51 -12.34 -6.10
C VAL A 8 5.33 -11.49 -5.69
N GLU A 9 4.63 -11.92 -4.66
CA GLU A 9 3.53 -11.18 -4.06
C GLU A 9 4.06 -10.05 -3.18
N VAL A 10 3.56 -8.83 -3.39
CA VAL A 10 3.87 -7.67 -2.56
C VAL A 10 2.67 -7.36 -1.70
N TRP A 11 2.88 -7.45 -0.40
CA TRP A 11 1.86 -7.27 0.63
C TRP A 11 2.07 -5.93 1.34
N ASP A 12 0.99 -5.34 1.86
CA ASP A 12 1.11 -4.32 2.91
C ASP A 12 1.19 -5.00 4.27
N TRP A 13 2.07 -4.48 5.11
CA TRP A 13 2.39 -5.00 6.42
C TRP A 13 2.24 -3.88 7.43
N TRP A 14 1.54 -4.14 8.53
CA TRP A 14 1.46 -3.18 9.62
C TRP A 14 2.66 -3.36 10.55
N HIS A 15 3.49 -2.32 10.67
CA HIS A 15 4.63 -2.32 11.56
C HIS A 15 4.27 -1.65 12.90
N PRO A 16 4.12 -2.39 14.01
CA PRO A 16 3.58 -1.84 15.26
C PRO A 16 4.50 -0.79 15.91
N LYS A 17 5.82 -0.97 15.87
CA LYS A 17 6.76 0.02 16.46
C LYS A 17 6.81 1.34 15.68
N LEU A 18 6.70 1.29 14.35
CA LEU A 18 6.71 2.48 13.49
C LEU A 18 5.31 3.10 13.34
N ARG A 19 4.25 2.35 13.70
CA ARG A 19 2.83 2.74 13.53
C ARG A 19 2.51 3.16 12.10
N GLN A 20 3.05 2.42 11.13
CA GLN A 20 2.87 2.69 9.70
C GLN A 20 2.76 1.40 8.91
N LEU A 21 2.29 1.52 7.67
CA LEU A 21 2.37 0.44 6.68
C LEU A 21 3.75 0.38 6.03
N THR A 22 4.25 -0.83 5.83
CA THR A 22 5.42 -1.18 5.02
C THR A 22 4.99 -2.08 3.87
N PHE A 23 5.74 -2.07 2.76
CA PHE A 23 5.37 -2.76 1.54
C PHE A 23 6.55 -3.57 1.03
N HIS A 24 6.45 -4.89 1.12
CA HIS A 24 7.53 -5.74 0.63
C HIS A 24 7.05 -7.14 0.29
N ALA A 25 7.88 -7.79 -0.52
CA ALA A 25 7.81 -9.21 -0.80
C ALA A 25 8.38 -10.03 0.39
N GLY A 26 7.98 -11.30 0.46
CA GLY A 26 8.57 -12.26 1.40
C GLY A 26 7.93 -12.26 2.78
N ALA A 27 8.76 -12.47 3.82
CA ALA A 27 8.32 -12.60 5.21
C ALA A 27 8.35 -11.23 5.93
N SER A 28 7.57 -11.11 7.01
CA SER A 28 7.60 -9.95 7.91
C SER A 28 9.03 -9.63 8.35
N TRP A 29 9.39 -8.36 8.38
CA TRP A 29 10.64 -7.93 8.97
C TRP A 29 10.64 -8.19 10.49
N GLU A 30 11.74 -8.77 10.96
CA GLU A 30 11.98 -9.13 12.37
C GLU A 30 10.89 -10.01 13.03
N GLY A 31 9.94 -10.55 12.26
CA GLY A 31 8.80 -11.30 12.81
C GLY A 31 7.77 -10.46 13.56
N ILE A 32 7.83 -9.12 13.46
CA ILE A 32 6.98 -8.21 14.26
C ILE A 32 5.84 -7.57 13.47
N GLU A 33 5.87 -7.67 12.15
CA GLU A 33 4.86 -7.06 11.29
C GLU A 33 3.67 -7.98 11.06
N GLU A 34 2.48 -7.37 10.95
CA GLU A 34 1.24 -8.09 10.67
C GLU A 34 0.88 -7.95 9.19
N ARG A 35 0.87 -9.07 8.46
CA ARG A 35 0.46 -9.09 7.05
C ARG A 35 -1.00 -8.66 6.89
N LYS A 36 -1.26 -7.73 5.98
CA LYS A 36 -2.60 -7.21 5.70
C LYS A 36 -3.11 -7.73 4.36
N GLY A 37 -3.16 -6.88 3.34
CA GLY A 37 -3.65 -7.16 1.99
C GLY A 37 -2.55 -7.43 0.98
N LEU A 38 -2.90 -8.20 -0.05
CA LEU A 38 -2.07 -8.33 -1.22
C LEU A 38 -2.32 -7.12 -2.12
N GLN A 39 -1.28 -6.36 -2.42
CA GLN A 39 -1.41 -5.12 -3.19
C GLN A 39 -1.23 -5.37 -4.69
N PHE A 40 -0.18 -6.10 -5.05
CA PHE A 40 0.13 -6.44 -6.43
C PHE A 40 1.14 -7.60 -6.50
N VAL A 41 1.43 -8.06 -7.71
CA VAL A 41 2.44 -9.08 -7.99
C VAL A 41 3.58 -8.45 -8.79
N ALA A 42 4.77 -8.44 -8.19
CA ALA A 42 6.00 -7.90 -8.77
C ALA A 42 6.90 -9.01 -9.35
N LEU A 43 8.11 -8.65 -9.75
CA LEU A 43 9.13 -9.57 -10.23
C LEU A 43 10.14 -9.90 -9.13
N ALA A 44 10.42 -11.18 -8.93
CA ALA A 44 11.34 -11.68 -7.92
C ALA A 44 12.82 -11.47 -8.29
N ARG A 45 13.12 -11.29 -9.58
CA ARG A 45 14.48 -11.10 -10.11
C ARG A 45 14.50 -10.14 -11.28
N GLU A 46 15.70 -9.67 -11.61
CA GLU A 46 15.96 -8.88 -12.81
C GLU A 46 15.62 -9.69 -14.06
N ILE A 47 14.84 -9.08 -14.94
CA ILE A 47 14.59 -9.55 -16.30
C ILE A 47 14.77 -8.36 -17.25
N GLU A 48 14.88 -8.63 -18.54
CA GLU A 48 15.02 -7.58 -19.55
C GLU A 48 13.89 -6.53 -19.45
N GLY A 49 14.28 -5.26 -19.33
CA GLY A 49 13.36 -4.12 -19.20
C GLY A 49 12.76 -3.92 -17.82
N ALA A 50 13.15 -4.72 -16.81
CA ALA A 50 12.75 -4.48 -15.43
C ALA A 50 13.66 -3.45 -14.75
N VAL A 51 13.11 -2.75 -13.76
CA VAL A 51 13.81 -1.77 -12.93
C VAL A 51 13.72 -2.17 -11.46
N PRO A 52 14.77 -1.93 -10.65
CA PRO A 52 14.76 -2.26 -9.24
C PRO A 52 13.89 -1.26 -8.47
N VAL A 53 13.11 -1.77 -7.51
CA VAL A 53 12.38 -0.98 -6.52
C VAL A 53 13.04 -1.18 -5.16
N PHE A 54 13.47 -0.08 -4.57
CA PHE A 54 14.11 -0.07 -3.25
C PHE A 54 13.15 0.50 -2.21
N ASP A 55 13.40 0.18 -0.95
CA ASP A 55 12.85 0.94 0.17
C ASP A 55 13.80 2.06 0.57
N PHE A 56 13.23 3.17 1.03
CA PHE A 56 13.96 4.35 1.41
C PHE A 56 13.44 4.88 2.73
N TRP A 57 14.34 5.19 3.66
CA TRP A 57 13.96 5.81 4.93
C TRP A 57 13.96 7.33 4.80
N HIS A 58 12.78 7.94 4.89
CA HIS A 58 12.62 9.40 4.85
C HIS A 58 12.76 9.99 6.25
N SER A 59 13.88 10.63 6.55
CA SER A 59 14.24 11.09 7.90
C SER A 59 13.28 12.14 8.50
N ARG A 60 12.79 13.11 7.70
CA ARG A 60 11.84 14.13 8.19
C ARG A 60 10.44 13.60 8.46
N LEU A 61 9.93 12.76 7.56
CA LEU A 61 8.60 12.15 7.70
C LEU A 61 8.62 10.96 8.67
N ARG A 62 9.81 10.43 8.96
CA ARG A 62 10.04 9.24 9.79
C ARG A 62 9.26 8.03 9.28
N GLN A 63 9.25 7.85 7.96
CA GLN A 63 8.51 6.79 7.29
C GLN A 63 9.32 6.16 6.16
N LEU A 64 8.88 4.99 5.71
CA LEU A 64 9.44 4.33 4.53
C LEU A 64 8.70 4.75 3.27
N THR A 65 9.44 4.96 2.20
CA THR A 65 8.92 5.14 0.83
C THR A 65 9.49 4.05 -0.07
N PHE A 66 8.83 3.82 -1.21
CA PHE A 66 9.21 2.76 -2.15
C PHE A 66 9.08 3.30 -3.56
N HIS A 67 10.18 3.32 -4.29
CA HIS A 67 10.18 3.77 -5.67
C HIS A 67 11.40 3.24 -6.42
N THR A 68 11.42 3.51 -7.72
CA THR A 68 12.57 3.22 -8.58
C THR A 68 13.57 4.38 -8.53
N GLY A 69 14.82 4.13 -8.89
CA GLY A 69 15.83 5.18 -9.07
C GLY A 69 16.53 5.65 -7.78
N GLU A 70 16.88 6.94 -7.76
CA GLU A 70 17.68 7.58 -6.70
C GLU A 70 16.79 8.10 -5.56
N PRO A 71 17.28 8.11 -4.30
CA PRO A 71 16.54 8.64 -3.16
C PRO A 71 16.14 10.10 -3.39
N TRP A 72 14.96 10.50 -2.91
CA TRP A 72 14.55 11.90 -2.87
C TRP A 72 15.26 12.67 -1.74
N GLU A 73 14.95 13.96 -1.61
CA GLU A 73 15.48 14.77 -0.53
C GLU A 73 15.10 14.18 0.83
N HIS A 74 16.09 14.01 1.72
CA HIS A 74 15.94 13.44 3.07
C HIS A 74 15.69 11.93 3.14
N GLU A 75 15.77 11.23 2.01
CA GLU A 75 15.70 9.79 1.96
C GLU A 75 17.09 9.14 1.97
N GLU A 76 17.13 7.96 2.59
CA GLU A 76 18.30 7.09 2.58
C GLU A 76 17.89 5.74 2.01
N ARG A 77 18.55 5.32 0.91
CA ARG A 77 18.29 4.02 0.27
C ARG A 77 18.63 2.89 1.23
N LYS A 78 17.71 1.93 1.32
CA LYS A 78 17.87 0.70 2.10
C LYS A 78 18.03 -0.49 1.15
N GLY A 79 17.18 -1.50 1.28
CA GLY A 79 17.28 -2.76 0.55
C GLY A 79 16.56 -2.75 -0.80
N LEU A 80 17.00 -3.62 -1.70
CA LEU A 80 16.21 -4.01 -2.86
C LEU A 80 15.01 -4.83 -2.37
N GLN A 81 13.79 -4.42 -2.75
CA GLN A 81 12.58 -5.12 -2.35
C GLN A 81 12.10 -6.08 -3.44
N PHE A 82 12.02 -5.59 -4.68
CA PHE A 82 11.59 -6.37 -5.85
C PHE A 82 11.96 -5.64 -7.14
N TRP A 83 11.66 -6.27 -8.27
CA TRP A 83 11.78 -5.69 -9.60
C TRP A 83 10.39 -5.36 -10.17
N ALA A 84 10.29 -4.29 -10.95
CA ALA A 84 9.04 -3.81 -11.54
C ALA A 84 9.23 -3.38 -13.01
N PHE A 85 8.14 -3.07 -13.70
CA PHE A 85 8.20 -2.55 -15.06
C PHE A 85 8.11 -1.02 -15.07
N PRO A 86 8.99 -0.31 -15.79
CA PRO A 86 8.90 1.14 -15.92
C PRO A 86 7.73 1.55 -16.83
N ASP A 87 7.37 0.69 -17.78
CA ASP A 87 6.41 0.99 -18.85
C ASP A 87 5.17 0.07 -18.82
N PRO A 88 4.01 0.57 -19.30
CA PRO A 88 2.81 -0.24 -19.45
C PRO A 88 3.05 -1.41 -20.41
N GLY A 89 2.22 -2.44 -20.30
CA GLY A 89 2.31 -3.61 -21.17
C GLY A 89 1.24 -4.66 -20.85
N PRO A 90 1.15 -5.72 -21.66
CA PRO A 90 0.12 -6.75 -21.51
C PRO A 90 0.08 -7.34 -20.10
N GLY A 91 -1.11 -7.31 -19.48
CA GLY A 91 -1.34 -7.83 -18.13
C GLY A 91 -0.73 -7.01 -17.00
N ARG A 92 -0.18 -5.82 -17.29
CA ARG A 92 0.40 -4.91 -16.29
C ARG A 92 -0.62 -3.83 -15.90
N VAL A 93 -0.56 -3.41 -14.66
CA VAL A 93 -1.37 -2.33 -14.08
C VAL A 93 -0.46 -1.31 -13.39
N PRO A 94 -0.84 -0.02 -13.41
CA PRO A 94 -0.08 1.01 -12.72
C PRO A 94 -0.18 0.84 -11.20
N VAL A 95 0.95 1.06 -10.52
CA VAL A 95 1.04 1.20 -9.06
C VAL A 95 1.36 2.66 -8.76
N PHE A 96 0.53 3.26 -7.93
CA PHE A 96 0.66 4.65 -7.52
C PHE A 96 1.04 4.74 -6.05
N ASP A 97 1.65 5.87 -5.68
CA ASP A 97 1.78 6.28 -4.29
C ASP A 97 0.65 7.24 -3.92
N TYR A 98 0.07 7.02 -2.75
CA TYR A 98 -0.99 7.83 -2.19
C TYR A 98 -0.62 8.32 -0.81
N TRP A 99 -1.01 9.56 -0.51
CA TRP A 99 -0.86 10.14 0.82
C TRP A 99 -2.20 10.18 1.53
N HIS A 100 -2.24 9.63 2.73
CA HIS A 100 -3.38 9.74 3.62
C HIS A 100 -3.10 10.83 4.67
N PRO A 101 -3.70 12.03 4.59
CA PRO A 101 -3.36 13.17 5.43
C PRO A 101 -3.79 12.99 6.89
N LYS A 102 -4.91 12.30 7.15
CA LYS A 102 -5.40 12.01 8.51
C LYS A 102 -4.47 11.04 9.25
N LEU A 103 -4.08 9.96 8.59
CA LEU A 103 -3.16 8.97 9.16
C LEU A 103 -1.70 9.39 9.07
N ARG A 104 -1.39 10.39 8.24
CA ARG A 104 -0.04 10.84 7.89
C ARG A 104 0.84 9.70 7.39
N GLN A 105 0.31 8.90 6.48
CA GLN A 105 0.95 7.69 5.96
C GLN A 105 0.93 7.68 4.44
N LEU A 106 1.94 7.04 3.84
CA LEU A 106 1.93 6.67 2.44
C LEU A 106 1.38 5.26 2.26
N THR A 107 0.63 5.06 1.20
CA THR A 107 0.16 3.75 0.73
C THR A 107 0.55 3.56 -0.73
N PHE A 108 0.73 2.31 -1.12
CA PHE A 108 1.12 1.94 -2.48
C PHE A 108 0.21 0.83 -2.97
N HIS A 109 -0.59 1.13 -3.98
CA HIS A 109 -1.51 0.15 -4.53
C HIS A 109 -1.90 0.48 -5.96
N THR A 110 -2.60 -0.48 -6.57
CA THR A 110 -3.19 -0.32 -7.89
C THR A 110 -4.57 0.33 -7.78
N GLY A 111 -5.05 0.96 -8.85
CA GLY A 111 -6.42 1.46 -8.95
C GLY A 111 -6.60 2.93 -8.55
N MET A 112 -7.75 3.23 -7.93
CA MET A 112 -8.12 4.57 -7.47
C MET A 112 -7.71 4.76 -6.01
N PRO A 113 -7.43 6.01 -5.56
CA PRO A 113 -7.17 6.30 -4.14
C PRO A 113 -8.29 5.76 -3.25
N TRP A 114 -7.96 5.33 -2.04
CA TRP A 114 -8.95 5.06 -1.00
C TRP A 114 -9.57 6.35 -0.45
N GLU A 115 -10.53 6.20 0.47
CA GLU A 115 -11.13 7.37 1.11
C GLU A 115 -10.06 8.18 1.84
N ASP A 116 -10.14 9.51 1.69
CA ASP A 116 -9.17 10.47 2.20
C ASP A 116 -7.74 10.35 1.65
N GLU A 117 -7.48 9.54 0.62
CA GLU A 117 -6.16 9.46 -0.01
C GLU A 117 -6.00 10.41 -1.19
N GLU A 118 -4.79 10.95 -1.33
CA GLU A 118 -4.37 11.81 -2.42
C GLU A 118 -3.31 11.12 -3.27
N CYS A 119 -3.58 10.90 -4.56
CA CYS A 119 -2.59 10.37 -5.51
C CYS A 119 -1.42 11.35 -5.65
N LYS A 120 -0.19 10.85 -5.44
CA LYS A 120 1.04 11.63 -5.58
C LYS A 120 1.72 11.38 -6.91
N GLY A 121 1.69 10.14 -7.42
CA GLY A 121 2.29 9.84 -8.70
C GLY A 121 2.23 8.37 -9.09
N LEU A 122 2.47 8.13 -10.38
CA LEU A 122 2.76 6.80 -10.88
C LEU A 122 4.18 6.42 -10.49
N GLN A 123 4.35 5.27 -9.85
CA GLN A 123 5.66 4.78 -9.42
C GLN A 123 6.25 3.78 -10.41
N PHE A 124 5.45 2.78 -10.81
CA PHE A 124 5.84 1.72 -11.73
C PHE A 124 4.60 0.92 -12.19
N TYR A 125 4.82 -0.09 -13.03
CA TYR A 125 3.82 -1.07 -13.43
C TYR A 125 4.14 -2.46 -12.87
N ALA A 126 3.10 -3.17 -12.44
CA ALA A 126 3.18 -4.52 -11.87
C ALA A 126 2.05 -5.40 -12.40
N TYR A 127 2.02 -6.68 -12.04
CA TYR A 127 0.86 -7.53 -12.33
C TYR A 127 -0.24 -7.31 -11.28
N PRO A 128 -1.52 -7.40 -11.67
CA PRO A 128 -2.63 -7.27 -10.72
C PRO A 128 -2.61 -8.42 -9.71
N PRO A 129 -3.14 -8.22 -8.48
CA PRO A 129 -3.35 -9.30 -7.55
C PRO A 129 -4.29 -10.38 -8.15
N PRO A 130 -4.16 -11.68 -7.79
CA PRO A 130 -4.96 -12.76 -8.38
C PRO A 130 -6.48 -12.52 -8.35
N ALA A 131 -6.99 -11.91 -7.28
CA ALA A 131 -8.41 -11.56 -7.16
C ALA A 131 -8.88 -10.53 -8.21
N ALA A 132 -7.99 -9.65 -8.67
CA ALA A 132 -8.24 -8.70 -9.73
C ALA A 132 -7.97 -9.29 -11.13
N ARG A 133 -7.15 -10.35 -11.21
CA ARG A 133 -6.73 -10.98 -12.45
C ARG A 133 -7.90 -11.60 -13.21
N SER A 134 -8.77 -12.36 -12.56
CA SER A 134 -9.94 -12.98 -13.23
C SER A 134 -10.90 -11.93 -13.80
N LYS A 135 -11.04 -10.78 -13.13
CA LYS A 135 -11.87 -9.66 -13.63
C LYS A 135 -11.20 -8.95 -14.82
N LEU A 136 -9.87 -8.79 -14.79
CA LEU A 136 -9.11 -8.21 -15.90
C LEU A 136 -9.09 -9.13 -17.13
N GLU A 137 -8.90 -10.44 -16.93
CA GLU A 137 -8.94 -11.45 -17.99
C GLU A 137 -10.34 -11.53 -18.62
N ALA A 138 -11.41 -11.54 -17.82
CA ALA A 138 -12.78 -11.47 -18.31
C ALA A 138 -13.08 -10.17 -19.08
N TYR A 139 -12.51 -9.03 -18.66
CA TYR A 139 -12.68 -7.76 -19.35
C TYR A 139 -11.94 -7.73 -20.69
N VAL A 140 -10.70 -8.22 -20.76
CA VAL A 140 -9.94 -8.33 -22.02
C VAL A 140 -10.63 -9.31 -22.97
N GLU A 141 -11.11 -10.45 -22.48
CA GLU A 141 -11.89 -11.41 -23.28
C GLU A 141 -13.20 -10.79 -23.79
N ALA A 142 -13.88 -9.97 -22.99
CA ALA A 142 -15.08 -9.24 -23.42
C ALA A 142 -14.79 -8.14 -24.46
N LEU A 143 -13.59 -7.55 -24.47
CA LEU A 143 -13.16 -6.58 -25.49
C LEU A 143 -12.79 -7.26 -26.82
N ASP A 144 -12.23 -8.46 -26.76
CA ASP A 144 -11.87 -9.27 -27.94
C ASP A 144 -13.04 -10.10 -28.48
N ALA A 145 -14.13 -10.26 -27.72
CA ALA A 145 -15.34 -10.91 -28.19
C ALA A 145 -15.96 -10.11 -29.35
N PRO A 146 -16.37 -10.76 -30.46
CA PRO A 146 -17.04 -10.08 -31.55
C PRO A 146 -18.30 -9.42 -31.02
N ARG A 147 -18.37 -8.09 -31.14
CA ARG A 147 -19.56 -7.31 -30.75
C ARG A 147 -20.78 -7.94 -31.44
N PRO A 148 -21.87 -8.26 -30.70
CA PRO A 148 -23.07 -8.75 -31.33
C PRO A 148 -23.53 -7.71 -32.35
N ALA A 149 -23.78 -8.15 -33.58
CA ALA A 149 -24.27 -7.31 -34.65
C ALA A 149 -25.66 -6.80 -34.25
N HIS A 150 -25.71 -5.62 -33.62
CA HIS A 150 -26.95 -4.90 -33.47
C HIS A 150 -27.39 -4.41 -34.84
N HIS A 151 -28.63 -4.75 -35.16
CA HIS A 151 -29.32 -4.47 -36.41
C HIS A 151 -29.12 -3.04 -36.93
N ALA A 152 -28.96 -2.97 -38.25
CA ALA A 152 -28.91 -1.78 -39.08
C ALA A 152 -30.14 -0.87 -38.96
N ALA A 153 -29.92 0.40 -39.37
CA ALA A 153 -30.81 1.56 -39.51
C ALA A 153 -30.69 2.57 -38.34
N ALA A 154 -30.36 3.86 -38.52
CA ALA A 154 -30.28 4.69 -39.72
C ALA A 154 -29.23 5.81 -39.52
N ASP A 155 -28.85 6.42 -40.63
CA ASP A 155 -27.93 7.56 -40.81
C ASP A 155 -28.27 8.76 -39.91
N GLU A 156 -27.23 9.45 -39.39
CA GLU A 156 -26.82 10.77 -39.88
C GLU A 156 -25.57 11.32 -39.14
N ASP A 157 -24.70 11.93 -39.94
CA ASP A 157 -23.49 12.71 -39.68
C ASP A 157 -23.18 13.20 -38.25
N TRP A 158 -22.04 12.73 -37.71
CA TRP A 158 -21.10 13.61 -36.99
C TRP A 158 -19.66 13.13 -37.15
N VAL A 159 -18.96 13.69 -38.13
CA VAL A 159 -17.50 13.65 -38.19
C VAL A 159 -16.98 14.80 -37.33
N MET A 160 -16.47 14.47 -36.14
CA MET A 160 -15.29 15.16 -35.59
C MET A 160 -14.43 14.16 -34.83
N THR A 161 -13.23 13.99 -35.36
CA THR A 161 -12.01 13.50 -34.73
C THR A 161 -11.91 13.84 -33.24
N THR A 162 -11.94 12.83 -32.37
CA THR A 162 -11.37 12.94 -31.01
C THR A 162 -10.73 11.62 -30.57
N ARG A 163 -9.39 11.58 -30.62
CA ARG A 163 -8.49 11.08 -29.57
C ARG A 163 -8.90 9.77 -28.86
N ALA A 164 -8.96 8.68 -29.62
CA ALA A 164 -9.00 7.33 -29.06
C ALA A 164 -7.58 6.87 -28.74
N ASP A 165 -7.07 7.16 -27.53
CA ASP A 165 -5.83 6.55 -26.99
C ASP A 165 -5.73 6.59 -25.45
N ALA A 166 -6.84 6.76 -24.71
CA ALA A 166 -6.77 6.88 -23.24
C ALA A 166 -7.89 6.18 -22.44
N GLU A 167 -8.74 5.36 -23.04
CA GLU A 167 -9.93 4.79 -22.36
C GLU A 167 -9.84 3.31 -21.96
N ILE A 168 -8.63 2.80 -21.72
CA ILE A 168 -8.45 1.46 -21.16
C ILE A 168 -7.50 1.59 -19.94
N PRO A 169 -8.02 1.95 -18.74
CA PRO A 169 -8.30 0.93 -17.70
C PRO A 169 -9.33 1.34 -16.61
N LEU A 170 -10.37 2.14 -16.89
CA LEU A 170 -11.21 2.68 -15.81
C LEU A 170 -12.14 1.62 -15.16
N ALA A 171 -12.72 0.71 -15.95
CA ALA A 171 -13.69 -0.26 -15.44
C ALA A 171 -13.07 -1.33 -14.51
N ALA A 172 -11.86 -1.82 -14.84
CA ALA A 172 -11.15 -2.78 -14.00
C ALA A 172 -10.62 -2.12 -12.71
N ALA A 173 -10.17 -0.86 -12.78
CA ALA A 173 -9.75 -0.09 -11.61
C ALA A 173 -10.93 0.14 -10.63
N VAL A 174 -12.14 0.37 -11.15
CA VAL A 174 -13.35 0.59 -10.34
C VAL A 174 -13.76 -0.68 -9.56
N ALA A 175 -13.64 -1.87 -10.15
CA ALA A 175 -14.02 -3.11 -9.49
C ALA A 175 -13.01 -3.61 -8.42
N VAL A 176 -11.75 -3.18 -8.51
CA VAL A 176 -10.73 -3.42 -7.45
C VAL A 176 -10.94 -2.43 -6.29
N SER A 177 -11.36 -1.20 -6.60
CA SER A 177 -11.64 -0.16 -5.62
C SER A 177 -12.79 -0.53 -4.65
N SER A 178 -13.85 -1.22 -5.10
CA SER A 178 -15.01 -1.54 -4.25
C SER A 178 -14.72 -2.61 -3.19
N ASP A 179 -13.98 -3.66 -3.53
CA ASP A 179 -13.69 -4.76 -2.60
C ASP A 179 -12.60 -4.35 -1.59
N ASN A 180 -11.64 -3.51 -2.02
CA ASN A 180 -10.69 -2.86 -1.11
C ASN A 180 -11.39 -1.90 -0.14
N ARG A 181 -12.43 -1.19 -0.59
CA ARG A 181 -13.22 -0.25 0.24
C ARG A 181 -13.89 -0.93 1.44
N GLN A 182 -14.53 -2.08 1.24
CA GLN A 182 -15.20 -2.82 2.33
C GLN A 182 -14.17 -3.33 3.36
N ALA A 183 -13.06 -3.90 2.89
CA ALA A 183 -12.00 -4.40 3.76
C ALA A 183 -11.29 -3.28 4.55
N LEU A 184 -11.25 -2.04 4.01
CA LEU A 184 -10.62 -0.90 4.68
C LEU A 184 -11.48 -0.26 5.77
N VAL A 185 -12.80 -0.16 5.60
CA VAL A 185 -13.68 0.35 6.67
C VAL A 185 -13.55 -0.51 7.92
N GLU A 186 -13.61 -1.83 7.74
CA GLU A 186 -13.46 -2.79 8.83
C GLU A 186 -12.05 -2.73 9.47
N ARG A 187 -11.02 -2.38 8.70
CA ARG A 187 -9.64 -2.24 9.20
C ARG A 187 -9.39 -0.91 9.91
N GLY A 188 -9.91 0.20 9.38
CA GLY A 188 -9.78 1.54 9.96
C GLY A 188 -10.46 1.62 11.33
N GLU A 189 -11.67 1.08 11.44
CA GLU A 189 -12.38 0.97 12.71
C GLU A 189 -11.60 0.12 13.74
N LYS A 190 -11.03 -1.00 13.28
CA LYS A 190 -10.26 -1.90 14.15
C LYS A 190 -8.93 -1.28 14.61
N ILE A 191 -8.24 -0.55 13.74
CA ILE A 191 -6.99 0.15 14.07
C ILE A 191 -7.25 1.32 15.01
N SER A 192 -8.31 2.10 14.78
CA SER A 192 -8.73 3.19 15.68
C SER A 192 -9.03 2.66 17.08
N GLY A 193 -9.82 1.58 17.17
CA GLY A 193 -10.16 0.99 18.47
C GLY A 193 -8.97 0.32 19.19
N LEU A 194 -7.93 -0.11 18.46
CA LEU A 194 -6.68 -0.59 19.06
C LEU A 194 -5.79 0.57 19.52
N ALA A 195 -5.79 1.70 18.81
CA ALA A 195 -5.07 2.90 19.19
C ALA A 195 -5.62 3.50 20.49
N GLU A 196 -6.95 3.63 20.61
CA GLU A 196 -7.60 4.13 21.83
C GLU A 196 -7.28 3.25 23.05
N LYS A 197 -7.44 1.93 22.92
CA LYS A 197 -7.09 0.98 24.01
C LYS A 197 -5.62 1.03 24.40
N SER A 198 -4.73 1.38 23.48
CA SER A 198 -3.30 1.48 23.77
C SER A 198 -2.95 2.76 24.51
N GLU A 199 -3.71 3.84 24.30
CA GLU A 199 -3.58 5.11 25.01
C GLU A 199 -4.07 4.97 26.45
N ASP A 200 -5.23 4.32 26.64
CA ASP A 200 -5.75 3.96 27.97
C ASP A 200 -4.74 3.11 28.80
N LEU A 201 -4.05 2.17 28.13
CA LEU A 201 -3.03 1.34 28.77
C LEU A 201 -1.75 2.13 29.09
N ALA A 202 -1.38 3.11 28.28
CA ALA A 202 -0.23 3.97 28.52
C ALA A 202 -0.47 4.93 29.70
N ASP A 203 -1.69 5.46 29.82
CA ASP A 203 -2.10 6.28 30.96
C ASP A 203 -2.15 5.46 32.24
N ALA A 204 -2.72 4.24 32.20
CA ALA A 204 -2.72 3.33 33.34
C ALA A 204 -1.30 2.93 33.79
N ALA A 205 -0.37 2.72 32.85
CA ALA A 205 1.03 2.43 33.18
C ALA A 205 1.74 3.64 33.81
N THR A 206 1.39 4.85 33.36
CA THR A 206 1.92 6.11 33.92
C THR A 206 1.44 6.31 35.37
N ASP A 207 0.14 6.09 35.62
CA ASP A 207 -0.45 6.14 36.96
C ASP A 207 0.16 5.09 37.91
N PHE A 208 0.44 3.89 37.39
CA PHE A 208 1.11 2.85 38.17
C PHE A 208 2.54 3.27 38.56
N LEU A 209 3.30 3.88 37.65
CA LEU A 209 4.63 4.40 37.93
C LEU A 209 4.62 5.56 38.93
N HIS A 210 3.65 6.46 38.84
CA HIS A 210 3.47 7.53 39.83
C HIS A 210 3.14 6.97 41.22
N THR A 211 2.25 5.98 41.27
CA THR A 211 1.89 5.28 42.52
C THR A 211 3.09 4.56 43.13
N ALA A 212 3.87 3.84 42.31
CA ALA A 212 5.07 3.15 42.77
C ALA A 212 6.14 4.11 43.32
N LYS A 213 6.33 5.29 42.69
CA LYS A 213 7.22 6.34 43.19
C LYS A 213 6.74 6.92 44.52
N ALA A 214 5.44 7.15 44.68
CA ALA A 214 4.87 7.65 45.93
C ALA A 214 5.05 6.65 47.09
N LEU A 215 4.79 5.35 46.85
CA LEU A 215 5.00 4.29 47.83
C LEU A 215 6.48 4.15 48.22
N ARG A 216 7.39 4.25 47.25
CA ARG A 216 8.83 4.25 47.51
C ARG A 216 9.25 5.41 48.41
N ARG A 217 8.78 6.63 48.10
CA ARG A 217 9.05 7.82 48.92
C ARG A 217 8.51 7.67 50.34
N GLN A 218 7.31 7.12 50.49
CA GLN A 218 6.71 6.88 51.81
C GLN A 218 7.47 5.81 52.61
N ALA A 219 8.04 4.81 51.94
CA ALA A 219 8.92 3.82 52.56
C ALA A 219 10.26 4.43 52.99
N GLU A 220 10.85 5.28 52.15
CA GLU A 220 12.08 6.03 52.46
C GLU A 220 11.87 6.95 53.68
N GLU A 221 10.78 7.73 53.71
CA GLU A 221 10.40 8.61 54.83
C GLU A 221 10.12 7.83 56.14
N ARG A 222 9.58 6.60 56.07
CA ARG A 222 9.36 5.73 57.23
C ARG A 222 10.63 5.02 57.72
N SER A 223 11.61 4.81 56.84
CA SER A 223 12.84 4.08 57.15
C SER A 223 13.97 4.96 57.72
N GLY A 224 13.84 6.29 57.66
CA GLY A 224 14.82 7.23 58.21
C GLY A 224 16.20 7.20 57.54
N TRP A 225 16.30 6.66 56.31
CA TRP A 225 17.56 6.58 55.57
C TRP A 225 17.82 7.88 54.78
N LEU A 226 18.92 8.55 55.11
CA LEU A 226 19.52 9.60 54.27
C LEU A 226 20.36 8.92 53.17
N PRO A 227 20.22 9.30 51.88
CA PRO A 227 21.08 8.76 50.83
C PRO A 227 22.48 9.40 50.88
N PHE A 228 23.51 8.57 50.70
CA PHE A 228 24.87 8.98 50.33
C PHE A 228 25.00 9.07 48.81
#